data_AF-A0A4Y2LF66-F1
#
_entry.id   AF-A0A4Y2LF66-F1
#
_cell.length_a   1.000
_cell.length_b   1.000
_cell.length_c   1.000
_cell.angle_alpha   90.00
_cell.angle_beta   90.00
_cell.angle_gamma   90.00
#
_symmetry.space_group_name_H-M   'P 1'
#
loop_
_entity.id
_entity.type
_entity.pdbx_description
1 polymer ?
#
loop_
_entity_poly.entity_id
_entity_poly.type
_entity_poly.pdbx_seq_one_letter_code
_entity_poly.pdbx_strand_id
1 'polypeptide(L)'
;MFKGARKDDVKQIASELNLEVNEKNTLWDIIELIKNSEPYKENFESVKEIAELVIEERKRHEQSQVETEKLKLELEVAKAEAEIKNTICEGESQDSLETVIKTVWTLTVKLPNKQENWGVFFSSLERAFRTKNAAEILLNLQQQRFTKQRFY
;
A
#
# COMPACT_ATOMS: atom_id res chain seq x y z
N MET A 1 -7.00 -20.76 36.36
CA MET A 1 -5.92 -19.76 36.46
C MET A 1 -5.01 -19.75 35.24
N PHE A 2 -4.17 -20.76 34.95
CA PHE A 2 -3.13 -20.68 33.91
C PHE A 2 -3.58 -20.86 32.44
N LYS A 3 -4.87 -20.64 32.11
CA LYS A 3 -5.35 -20.86 30.74
C LYS A 3 -4.79 -19.77 29.81
N GLY A 4 -4.02 -20.15 28.80
CA GLY A 4 -3.36 -19.20 27.90
C GLY A 4 -2.07 -18.58 28.44
N ALA A 5 -1.53 -19.15 29.53
CA ALA A 5 -0.19 -18.82 30.03
C ALA A 5 0.89 -19.49 29.16
N ARG A 6 1.97 -18.75 28.90
CA ARG A 6 3.22 -19.19 28.29
C ARG A 6 4.21 -19.55 29.39
N LYS A 7 5.32 -20.21 29.02
CA LYS A 7 6.36 -20.64 29.98
C LYS A 7 6.89 -19.45 30.78
N ASP A 8 7.07 -18.30 30.15
CA ASP A 8 7.58 -17.10 30.81
C ASP A 8 6.57 -16.51 31.81
N ASP A 9 5.27 -16.53 31.51
CA ASP A 9 4.25 -16.09 32.46
C ASP A 9 4.27 -16.98 33.71
N VAL A 10 4.34 -18.30 33.52
CA VAL A 10 4.37 -19.24 34.65
C VAL A 10 5.67 -19.10 35.47
N LYS A 11 6.80 -18.82 34.82
CA LYS A 11 8.06 -18.49 35.51
C LYS A 11 7.96 -17.20 36.31
N GLN A 12 7.34 -16.17 35.75
CA GLN A 12 7.13 -14.89 36.43
C GLN A 12 6.25 -15.09 37.67
N ILE A 13 5.14 -15.83 37.53
CA ILE A 13 4.25 -16.17 38.64
C ILE A 13 5.02 -16.94 39.73
N ALA A 14 5.81 -17.95 39.35
CA ALA A 14 6.64 -18.68 40.31
C ALA A 14 7.64 -17.75 41.03
N SER A 15 8.24 -16.79 40.32
CA SER A 15 9.17 -15.81 40.89
C SER A 15 8.46 -14.88 41.89
N GLU A 16 7.24 -14.43 41.60
CA GLU A 16 6.43 -13.63 42.53
C GLU A 16 6.01 -14.40 43.79
N LEU A 17 5.90 -15.73 43.68
CA LEU A 17 5.67 -16.62 44.82
C LEU A 17 6.98 -17.02 45.54
N ASN A 18 8.13 -16.45 45.17
CA ASN A 18 9.46 -16.81 45.68
C ASN A 18 9.82 -18.30 45.50
N LEU A 19 9.37 -18.90 44.40
CA LEU A 19 9.66 -20.28 44.05
C LEU A 19 10.84 -20.35 43.07
N GLU A 20 11.83 -21.17 43.38
CA GLU A 20 12.97 -21.40 42.47
C GLU A 20 12.54 -22.28 41.29
N VAL A 21 12.76 -21.75 40.08
CA VAL A 21 12.47 -22.46 38.83
C VAL A 21 13.76 -22.71 38.07
N ASN A 22 14.04 -23.98 37.79
CA ASN A 22 15.16 -24.36 36.93
C ASN A 22 14.80 -24.13 35.45
N GLU A 23 15.75 -23.62 34.66
CA GLU A 23 15.55 -23.35 33.23
C GLU A 23 15.09 -24.57 32.42
N LYS A 24 15.56 -25.76 32.84
CA LYS A 24 15.23 -27.06 32.23
C LYS A 24 13.77 -27.46 32.44
N ASN A 25 13.07 -26.89 33.41
CA ASN A 25 11.69 -27.26 33.73
C ASN A 25 10.77 -26.94 32.55
N THR A 26 9.87 -27.87 32.26
CA THR A 26 8.79 -27.66 31.30
C THR A 26 7.70 -26.77 31.92
N LEU A 27 6.81 -26.23 31.09
CA LEU A 27 5.67 -25.43 31.57
C LEU A 27 4.83 -26.22 32.60
N TRP A 28 4.65 -27.52 32.39
CA TRP A 28 3.88 -28.37 33.31
C TRP A 28 4.60 -28.57 34.65
N ASP A 29 5.91 -28.78 34.64
CA ASP A 29 6.70 -28.96 35.87
C ASP A 29 6.60 -27.72 36.76
N ILE A 30 6.64 -26.52 36.17
CA ILE A 30 6.52 -25.26 36.92
C ILE A 30 5.10 -25.08 37.46
N ILE A 31 4.06 -25.40 36.66
CA ILE A 31 2.66 -25.36 37.12
C ILE A 31 2.46 -26.31 38.31
N GLU A 32 3.03 -27.52 38.23
CA GLU A 32 2.95 -28.51 39.29
C GLU A 32 3.68 -28.02 40.56
N LEU A 33 4.86 -27.42 40.40
CA LEU A 33 5.61 -26.81 41.49
C LEU A 33 4.79 -25.71 42.19
N ILE A 34 4.15 -24.82 41.43
CA ILE A 34 3.27 -23.79 41.99
C ILE A 34 2.11 -24.42 42.74
N LYS A 35 1.41 -25.42 42.15
CA LYS A 35 0.28 -26.08 42.81
C LYS A 35 0.64 -26.80 44.10
N ASN A 36 1.88 -27.28 44.21
CA ASN A 36 2.39 -27.98 45.38
C ASN A 36 2.97 -27.05 46.45
N SER A 37 3.19 -25.77 46.13
CA SER A 37 3.76 -24.76 47.01
C SER A 37 2.82 -24.37 48.17
N GLU A 38 3.40 -23.89 49.28
CA GLU A 38 2.62 -23.37 50.41
C GLU A 38 1.74 -22.18 50.03
N PRO A 39 2.20 -21.15 49.28
CA PRO A 39 1.37 -20.00 48.90
C PRO A 39 0.09 -20.40 48.17
N TYR A 40 0.17 -21.42 47.30
CA TYR A 40 -0.99 -21.94 46.59
C TYR A 40 -2.00 -22.66 47.49
N LYS A 41 -1.50 -23.37 48.50
CA LYS A 41 -2.34 -24.10 49.46
C LYS A 41 -2.96 -23.20 50.52
N GLU A 42 -2.22 -22.18 50.95
CA GLU A 42 -2.67 -21.20 51.94
C GLU A 42 -3.65 -20.20 51.35
N ASN A 43 -3.32 -19.62 50.19
CA ASN A 43 -4.12 -18.57 49.58
C ASN A 43 -4.17 -18.71 48.06
N PHE A 44 -4.99 -19.67 47.63
CA PHE A 44 -5.26 -19.94 46.22
C PHE A 44 -5.73 -18.69 45.45
N GLU A 45 -6.56 -17.84 46.07
CA GLU A 45 -7.12 -16.68 45.36
C GLU A 45 -6.03 -15.64 45.05
N SER A 46 -5.11 -15.39 45.97
CA SER A 46 -3.97 -14.51 45.69
C SER A 46 -3.08 -15.06 44.59
N VAL A 47 -2.82 -16.37 44.54
CA VAL A 47 -2.05 -16.96 43.43
C VAL A 47 -2.80 -16.84 42.10
N LYS A 48 -4.12 -16.96 42.12
CA LYS A 48 -4.96 -16.77 40.95
C LYS A 48 -4.94 -15.31 40.47
N GLU A 49 -5.02 -14.33 41.36
CA GLU A 49 -4.90 -12.90 41.02
C GLU A 49 -3.53 -12.58 40.41
N ILE A 50 -2.44 -13.08 41.00
CA ILE A 50 -1.09 -12.94 40.43
C ILE A 50 -1.05 -13.52 39.01
N ALA A 51 -1.59 -14.72 38.82
CA ALA A 51 -1.61 -15.36 37.52
C ALA A 51 -2.42 -14.57 36.48
N GLU A 52 -3.56 -14.02 36.87
CA GLU A 52 -4.40 -13.19 36.00
C GLU A 52 -3.69 -11.88 35.64
N LEU A 53 -3.10 -11.20 36.61
CA LEU A 53 -2.34 -9.96 36.40
C LEU A 53 -1.17 -10.14 35.44
N VAL A 54 -0.34 -11.18 35.63
CA VAL A 54 0.82 -11.45 34.77
C VAL A 54 0.37 -11.73 33.32
N ILE A 55 -0.67 -12.55 33.14
CA ILE A 55 -1.19 -12.90 31.81
C ILE A 55 -1.81 -11.68 31.12
N GLU A 56 -2.56 -10.86 31.86
CA GLU A 56 -3.17 -9.64 31.31
C GLU A 56 -2.15 -8.57 30.96
N GLU A 57 -1.13 -8.35 31.80
CA GLU A 57 -0.06 -7.38 31.51
C GLU A 57 0.67 -7.75 30.21
N ARG A 58 1.04 -9.03 30.05
CA ARG A 58 1.67 -9.51 28.82
C ARG A 58 0.77 -9.32 27.60
N LYS A 59 -0.54 -9.56 27.71
CA LYS A 59 -1.50 -9.30 26.62
C LYS A 59 -1.62 -7.81 26.30
N ARG A 60 -1.66 -6.93 27.30
CA ARG A 60 -1.69 -5.47 27.09
C ARG A 60 -0.45 -5.01 26.35
N HIS A 61 0.73 -5.47 26.76
CA HIS A 61 1.99 -5.12 26.12
C HIS A 61 2.08 -5.60 24.67
N GLU A 62 1.59 -6.81 24.37
CA GLU A 62 1.47 -7.32 22.99
C GLU A 62 0.50 -6.46 22.15
N GLN A 63 -0.65 -6.10 22.71
CA GLN A 63 -1.63 -5.26 22.04
C GLN A 63 -1.10 -3.86 21.73
N SER A 64 -0.42 -3.24 22.69
CA SER A 64 0.20 -1.92 22.49
C SER A 64 1.30 -1.95 21.43
N GLN A 65 2.12 -3.01 21.38
CA GLN A 65 3.12 -3.15 20.30
C GLN A 65 2.46 -3.20 18.92
N VAL A 66 1.42 -4.04 18.75
CA VAL A 66 0.69 -4.15 17.48
C VAL A 66 0.07 -2.81 17.07
N GLU A 67 -0.49 -2.06 18.02
CA GLU A 67 -1.06 -0.74 17.75
C GLU A 67 0.00 0.28 17.32
N THR A 68 1.16 0.28 17.98
CA THR A 68 2.27 1.16 17.59
C THR A 68 2.84 0.83 16.20
N GLU A 69 2.96 -0.46 15.85
CA GLU A 69 3.40 -0.89 14.53
C GLU A 69 2.39 -0.49 13.45
N LYS A 70 1.09 -0.65 13.72
CA LYS A 70 0.03 -0.23 12.82
C LYS A 70 0.08 1.29 12.56
N LEU A 71 0.19 2.10 13.61
CA LEU A 71 0.30 3.56 13.48
C LEU A 71 1.54 3.98 12.68
N LYS A 72 2.66 3.28 12.86
CA LYS A 72 3.90 3.53 12.11
C LYS A 72 3.71 3.24 10.61
N LEU A 73 3.02 2.15 10.27
CA LEU A 73 2.70 1.81 8.88
C LEU A 73 1.72 2.82 8.25
N GLU A 74 0.68 3.22 8.97
CA GLU A 74 -0.27 4.24 8.49
C GLU A 74 0.43 5.58 8.21
N LEU A 75 1.39 5.95 9.06
CA LEU A 75 2.20 7.16 8.87
C LEU A 75 3.11 7.06 7.64
N GLU A 76 3.71 5.89 7.39
CA GLU A 76 4.54 5.66 6.20
C GLU A 76 3.71 5.72 4.91
N VAL A 77 2.51 5.14 4.92
CA VAL A 77 1.56 5.24 3.80
C VAL A 77 1.18 6.69 3.53
N ALA A 78 0.82 7.46 4.58
CA ALA A 78 0.46 8.87 4.42
C ALA A 78 1.61 9.72 3.86
N LYS A 79 2.87 9.41 4.22
CA LYS A 79 4.05 10.07 3.63
C LYS A 79 4.21 9.74 2.15
N ALA A 80 4.13 8.47 1.79
CA ALA A 80 4.22 8.05 0.39
C ALA A 80 3.12 8.67 -0.48
N GLU A 81 1.89 8.75 0.04
CA GLU A 81 0.78 9.43 -0.64
C GLU A 81 1.04 10.93 -0.83
N ALA A 82 1.62 11.61 0.16
CA ALA A 82 1.99 13.02 0.05
C ALA A 82 3.11 13.26 -0.98
N GLU A 83 4.11 12.39 -1.03
CA GLU A 83 5.19 12.44 -2.04
C GLU A 83 4.65 12.25 -3.47
N ILE A 84 3.74 11.29 -3.66
CA ILE A 84 3.05 11.09 -4.95
C ILE A 84 2.25 12.35 -5.32
N LYS A 85 1.53 12.95 -4.37
CA LYS A 85 0.74 14.16 -4.64
C LYS A 85 1.62 15.36 -5.05
N ASN A 86 2.77 15.53 -4.40
CA ASN A 86 3.70 16.61 -4.74
C ASN A 86 4.34 16.41 -6.11
N THR A 87 4.74 15.17 -6.45
CA THR A 87 5.31 14.85 -7.77
C THR A 87 4.31 14.99 -8.92
N ILE A 88 3.03 14.68 -8.70
CA ILE A 88 1.97 14.89 -9.70
C ILE A 88 1.65 16.39 -9.91
N CYS A 89 1.82 17.23 -8.88
CA CYS A 89 1.49 18.66 -8.97
C CYS A 89 2.63 19.54 -9.53
N GLU A 90 3.88 19.11 -9.41
CA GLU A 90 5.05 19.92 -9.80
C GLU A 90 5.64 19.54 -11.17
N GLY A 91 5.22 18.41 -11.77
CA GLY A 91 5.95 17.80 -12.88
C GLY A 91 5.49 18.12 -14.30
N GLU A 92 4.25 17.87 -14.68
CA GLU A 92 3.93 17.71 -16.12
C GLU A 92 2.50 18.07 -16.46
N SER A 93 2.28 19.21 -17.14
CA SER A 93 1.18 19.28 -18.12
C SER A 93 1.13 20.53 -18.96
N GLN A 94 1.59 21.69 -18.49
CA GLN A 94 1.30 22.93 -19.22
C GLN A 94 2.20 23.11 -20.46
N ASP A 95 3.51 22.87 -20.32
CA ASP A 95 4.45 22.94 -21.46
C ASP A 95 4.26 21.79 -22.46
N SER A 96 3.88 20.60 -21.97
CA SER A 96 3.56 19.43 -22.81
C SER A 96 2.32 19.69 -23.67
N LEU A 97 1.23 20.18 -23.07
CA LEU A 97 0.00 20.50 -23.79
C LEU A 97 0.20 21.61 -24.82
N GLU A 98 0.90 22.70 -24.47
CA GLU A 98 1.18 23.78 -25.42
C GLU A 98 2.04 23.31 -26.59
N THR A 99 3.03 22.46 -26.34
CA THR A 99 3.89 21.89 -27.38
C THR A 99 3.09 20.95 -28.30
N VAL A 100 2.19 20.14 -27.74
CA VAL A 100 1.27 19.30 -28.50
C VAL A 100 0.29 20.16 -29.33
N ILE A 101 -0.28 21.22 -28.77
CA ILE A 101 -1.20 22.12 -29.50
C ILE A 101 -0.47 22.82 -30.64
N LYS A 102 0.74 23.36 -30.39
CA LYS A 102 1.57 24.02 -31.41
C LYS A 102 1.94 23.06 -32.53
N THR A 103 2.35 21.83 -32.21
CA THR A 103 2.68 20.82 -33.23
C THR A 103 1.45 20.40 -34.05
N VAL A 104 0.31 20.12 -33.42
CA VAL A 104 -0.95 19.80 -34.12
C VAL A 104 -1.42 20.96 -35.01
N TRP A 105 -1.31 22.21 -34.55
CA TRP A 105 -1.58 23.38 -35.38
C TRP A 105 -0.67 23.46 -36.60
N THR A 106 0.64 23.25 -36.45
CA THR A 106 1.57 23.24 -37.59
C THR A 106 1.34 22.09 -38.57
N LEU A 107 0.78 20.97 -38.10
CA LEU A 107 0.46 19.80 -38.93
C LEU A 107 -0.89 19.89 -39.63
N THR A 108 -1.69 20.94 -39.37
CA THR A 108 -2.98 21.13 -40.01
C THR A 108 -2.79 21.49 -41.48
N VAL A 109 -2.78 20.46 -42.34
CA VAL A 109 -2.66 20.64 -43.79
C VAL A 109 -3.88 21.41 -44.28
N LYS A 110 -3.67 22.59 -44.87
CA LYS A 110 -4.76 23.38 -45.44
C LYS A 110 -5.41 22.58 -46.56
N LEU A 111 -6.68 22.24 -46.39
CA LEU A 111 -7.46 21.56 -47.41
C LEU A 111 -7.72 22.53 -48.56
N PRO A 112 -7.58 22.09 -49.83
CA PRO A 112 -7.92 22.91 -50.98
C PRO A 112 -9.39 23.34 -50.92
N ASN A 113 -9.64 24.64 -51.03
CA ASN A 113 -10.99 25.22 -51.03
C ASN A 113 -11.59 25.38 -52.45
N LYS A 114 -10.84 25.00 -53.50
CA LYS A 114 -11.25 25.06 -54.90
C LYS A 114 -11.11 23.68 -55.55
N GLN A 115 -12.10 23.27 -56.35
CA GLN A 115 -12.20 21.93 -56.95
C GLN A 115 -10.96 21.56 -57.81
N GLU A 116 -10.41 22.52 -58.53
CA GLU A 116 -9.27 22.34 -59.44
C GLU A 116 -7.97 21.98 -58.70
N ASN A 117 -7.85 22.34 -57.43
CA ASN A 117 -6.62 22.17 -56.64
C ASN A 117 -6.55 20.81 -55.92
N TRP A 118 -7.61 20.01 -55.97
CA TRP A 118 -7.65 18.69 -55.32
C TRP A 118 -6.72 17.67 -55.98
N GLY A 119 -6.57 17.71 -57.31
CA GLY A 119 -5.67 16.80 -58.02
C GLY A 119 -4.22 16.93 -57.57
N VAL A 120 -3.75 18.17 -57.38
CA VAL A 120 -2.38 18.47 -56.90
C VAL A 120 -2.21 18.08 -55.43
N PHE A 121 -3.24 18.28 -54.62
CA PHE A 121 -3.24 17.86 -53.22
C PHE A 121 -3.12 16.34 -53.08
N PHE A 122 -3.94 15.56 -53.79
CA PHE A 122 -3.87 14.10 -53.74
C PHE A 122 -2.57 13.54 -54.33
N SER A 123 -2.05 14.14 -55.40
CA SER A 123 -0.76 13.73 -55.97
C SER A 123 0.40 13.97 -54.98
N SER A 124 0.37 15.11 -54.27
CA SER A 124 1.37 15.44 -53.24
C SER A 124 1.26 14.49 -52.04
N LEU A 125 0.02 14.17 -51.64
CA LEU A 125 -0.26 13.21 -50.57
C LEU A 125 0.23 11.82 -50.95
N GLU A 126 -0.12 11.32 -52.13
CA GLU A 126 0.29 10.01 -52.65
C GLU A 126 1.82 9.90 -52.74
N ARG A 127 2.49 10.95 -53.19
CA ARG A 127 3.96 11.01 -53.22
C ARG A 127 4.58 10.96 -51.82
N ALA A 128 3.98 11.64 -50.85
CA ALA A 128 4.41 11.60 -49.45
C ALA A 128 4.21 10.21 -48.83
N PHE A 129 3.06 9.58 -49.09
CA PHE A 129 2.75 8.21 -48.67
C PHE A 129 3.74 7.16 -49.21
N ARG A 130 4.20 7.34 -50.44
CA ARG A 130 5.19 6.44 -51.06
C ARG A 130 6.59 6.61 -50.48
N THR A 131 6.89 7.75 -49.85
CA THR A 131 8.25 8.08 -49.39
C THR A 131 8.44 7.91 -47.89
N LYS A 132 7.39 7.90 -47.05
CA LYS A 132 7.43 7.46 -45.64
C LYS A 132 6.11 6.86 -45.16
N ASN A 133 6.23 5.96 -44.18
CA ASN A 133 5.23 5.08 -43.55
C ASN A 133 3.76 5.58 -43.62
N ALA A 134 2.98 4.95 -44.50
CA ALA A 134 1.54 5.16 -44.68
C ALA A 134 0.70 5.06 -43.38
N ALA A 135 1.23 4.39 -42.36
CA ALA A 135 0.58 4.17 -41.08
C ALA A 135 0.30 5.46 -40.29
N GLU A 136 1.17 6.48 -40.39
CA GLU A 136 1.08 7.68 -39.54
C GLU A 136 0.03 8.68 -40.07
N ILE A 137 -0.17 8.72 -41.38
CA ILE A 137 -1.16 9.61 -42.02
C ILE A 137 -2.58 9.05 -41.87
N LEU A 138 -2.75 7.73 -41.91
CA LEU A 138 -4.05 7.07 -41.67
C LEU A 138 -4.51 7.24 -40.22
N LEU A 139 -3.59 7.24 -39.25
CA LEU A 139 -3.90 7.47 -37.83
C LEU A 139 -4.51 8.87 -37.61
N ASN A 140 -3.95 9.90 -38.27
CA ASN A 140 -4.45 11.27 -38.18
C ASN A 140 -5.83 11.48 -38.83
N LEU A 141 -6.14 10.77 -39.92
CA LEU A 141 -7.46 10.86 -40.57
C LEU A 141 -8.55 10.07 -39.81
N GLN A 142 -8.19 8.96 -39.17
CA GLN A 142 -9.11 8.17 -38.33
C GLN A 142 -9.51 8.94 -37.07
N GLN A 143 -8.56 9.61 -36.41
CA GLN A 143 -8.86 10.44 -35.22
C GLN A 143 -9.87 11.57 -35.53
N GLN A 144 -9.78 12.20 -36.71
CA GLN A 144 -10.72 13.22 -37.16
C GLN A 144 -12.16 12.70 -37.35
N ARG A 145 -12.34 11.43 -37.74
CA ARG A 145 -13.66 10.79 -37.90
C ARG A 145 -14.32 10.49 -36.55
N PHE A 146 -13.55 10.06 -35.54
CA PHE A 146 -14.08 9.77 -34.19
C PHE A 146 -14.60 11.02 -33.47
N THR A 147 -13.99 12.19 -33.68
CA THR A 147 -14.49 13.46 -33.09
C THR A 147 -15.81 13.94 -33.67
N LYS A 148 -16.18 13.54 -34.91
CA LYS A 148 -17.46 13.96 -35.52
C LYS A 148 -18.66 13.07 -35.16
N GLN A 149 -18.44 11.86 -34.65
CA GLN A 149 -19.53 10.96 -34.21
C GLN A 149 -19.94 11.14 -32.74
N ARG A 150 -19.23 11.96 -31.96
CA ARG A 150 -19.56 12.22 -30.55
C ARG A 150 -20.48 13.42 -30.32
N PHE A 151 -20.96 14.05 -31.40
CA PHE A 151 -21.94 15.12 -31.37
C PHE A 151 -23.09 14.81 -32.34
N TYR A 152 -23.83 13.74 -32.05
CA TYR A 152 -25.25 13.57 -32.38
C TYR A 152 -25.89 12.66 -31.32
#